data_AF-A0A1I1N6T1-F1
#
_entry.id   AF-A0A1I1N6T1-F1
#
_cell.length_a   1.000
_cell.length_b   1.000
_cell.length_c   1.000
_cell.angle_alpha   90.00
_cell.angle_beta   90.00
_cell.angle_gamma   90.00
#
_symmetry.space_group_name_H-M   'P 1'
#
loop_
_entity.id
_entity.type
_entity.pdbx_description
1 polymer ?
#
loop_
_entity_poly.entity_id
_entity_poly.type
_entity_poly.pdbx_seq_one_letter_code
_entity_poly.pdbx_strand_id
1 'polypeptide(L)' 'MNLEHLVKMANQIGAFFETMPDRQQAMADFASHLKRSWEPRMRRELLAYIDTQGGPELNPMVLEAVRLHAATLQ' A
#
# COMPACT_ATOMS: atom_id res chain seq x y z
N MET A 1 13.86 -3.13 -8.80
CA MET A 1 13.36 -1.80 -8.39
C MET A 1 13.78 -1.62 -6.94
N ASN A 2 14.23 -0.44 -6.51
CA ASN A 2 14.64 -0.28 -5.11
C ASN A 2 13.40 -0.08 -4.21
N LEU A 3 13.46 -0.57 -2.98
CA LEU A 3 12.40 -0.48 -1.97
C LEU A 3 11.97 0.96 -1.69
N GLU A 4 12.93 1.90 -1.62
CA GLU A 4 12.61 3.33 -1.44
C GLU A 4 11.68 3.86 -2.53
N HIS A 5 11.90 3.44 -3.78
CA HIS A 5 11.05 3.85 -4.88
C HIS A 5 9.66 3.21 -4.81
N LEU A 6 9.59 1.94 -4.38
CA LEU A 6 8.34 1.23 -4.14
C LEU A 6 7.49 1.94 -3.07
N VAL A 7 8.10 2.31 -1.95
CA VAL A 7 7.46 3.06 -0.84
C VAL A 7 6.97 4.42 -1.34
N LYS A 8 7.81 5.15 -2.08
CA LYS A 8 7.43 6.44 -2.65
C LYS A 8 6.20 6.33 -3.56
N MET A 9 6.15 5.33 -4.43
CA MET A 9 5.00 5.10 -5.30
C MET A 9 3.75 4.74 -4.49
N ALA A 10 3.86 3.87 -3.47
CA ALA A 10 2.74 3.52 -2.60
C ALA A 10 2.15 4.76 -1.93
N ASN A 11 3.00 5.66 -1.42
CA ASN A 11 2.58 6.91 -0.79
C ASN A 11 1.93 7.88 -1.78
N GLN A 12 2.46 7.98 -3.01
CA GLN A 12 1.88 8.83 -4.05
C GLN A 12 0.47 8.36 -4.45
N ILE A 13 0.28 7.05 -4.61
CA ILE A 13 -1.04 6.48 -4.89
C ILE A 13 -1.95 6.68 -3.67
N GLY A 14 -1.46 6.42 -2.46
CA GLY A 14 -2.22 6.58 -1.22
C GLY A 14 -2.72 8.00 -1.00
N ALA A 15 -1.90 9.01 -1.30
CA ALA A 15 -2.26 10.42 -1.18
C ALA A 15 -3.48 10.80 -2.04
N PHE A 16 -3.68 10.14 -3.19
CA PHE A 16 -4.88 10.32 -3.99
C PHE A 16 -6.13 9.79 -3.27
N PHE A 17 -6.08 8.54 -2.79
CA PHE A 17 -7.20 7.91 -2.10
C PHE A 17 -7.51 8.57 -0.74
N GLU A 18 -6.53 9.18 -0.08
CA GLU A 18 -6.71 9.89 1.18
C GLU A 18 -7.61 11.14 1.06
N THR A 19 -7.83 11.64 -0.17
CA THR A 19 -8.78 12.73 -0.43
C THR A 19 -10.25 12.28 -0.44
N MET A 20 -10.51 10.97 -0.43
CA MET A 20 -11.87 10.43 -0.44
C MET A 20 -12.53 10.58 0.95
N PRO A 21 -13.84 10.90 1.02
CA PRO A 21 -14.52 11.16 2.27
C PRO A 21 -14.72 9.92 3.14
N ASP A 22 -14.86 8.74 2.53
CA ASP A 22 -14.98 7.46 3.25
C ASP A 22 -13.61 6.79 3.33
N ARG A 23 -13.03 6.81 4.52
CA ARG A 23 -11.69 6.24 4.79
C ARG A 23 -11.65 4.73 4.56
N GLN A 24 -12.71 4.00 4.93
CA GLN A 24 -12.71 2.54 4.81
C GLN A 24 -12.83 2.13 3.34
N GLN A 25 -13.68 2.82 2.59
CA GLN A 25 -13.80 2.62 1.15
C GLN A 25 -12.49 2.98 0.44
N ALA A 26 -11.85 4.10 0.82
CA ALA A 26 -10.58 4.53 0.26
C ALA A 26 -9.46 3.48 0.42
N MET A 27 -9.36 2.85 1.59
CA MET A 27 -8.37 1.79 1.85
C MET A 27 -8.63 0.54 1.01
N ALA A 28 -9.90 0.14 0.87
CA ALA A 28 -10.29 -1.00 0.06
C ALA A 28 -9.99 -0.75 -1.44
N ASP A 29 -10.32 0.44 -1.93
CA ASP A 29 -10.05 0.83 -3.31
C ASP A 29 -8.57 0.98 -3.60
N PHE A 30 -7.79 1.52 -2.65
CA PHE A 30 -6.34 1.57 -2.71
C PHE A 30 -5.73 0.16 -2.84
N ALA A 31 -6.12 -0.78 -1.98
CA ALA A 31 -5.62 -2.15 -2.04
C ALA A 31 -6.03 -2.86 -3.35
N SER A 32 -7.25 -2.64 -3.81
CA SER A 32 -7.74 -3.16 -5.11
C SER A 32 -6.95 -2.58 -6.28
N HIS A 33 -6.66 -1.27 -6.25
CA HIS A 33 -5.82 -0.59 -7.23
C HIS A 33 -4.40 -1.18 -7.24
N LEU A 34 -3.77 -1.31 -6.08
CA LEU A 34 -2.45 -1.93 -5.94
C LEU A 34 -2.40 -3.34 -6.54
N LYS A 35 -3.40 -4.17 -6.27
CA LYS A 35 -3.51 -5.53 -6.83
C LYS A 35 -3.55 -5.54 -8.35
N ARG A 36 -4.24 -4.59 -8.96
CA ARG A 36 -4.41 -4.50 -10.43
C ARG A 36 -3.22 -3.83 -11.12
N SER A 37 -2.65 -2.81 -10.50
CA SER A 37 -1.63 -1.96 -11.10
C SER A 37 -0.22 -2.49 -10.88
N TRP A 38 0.03 -3.26 -9.83
CA TRP A 38 1.38 -3.74 -9.48
C TRP A 38 1.56 -5.22 -9.75
N GLU A 39 2.75 -5.57 -10.24
CA GLU A 39 3.17 -6.96 -10.39
C GLU A 39 3.19 -7.69 -9.04
N PRO A 40 2.92 -9.01 -9.00
CA PRO A 40 2.92 -9.78 -7.75
C PRO A 40 4.21 -9.67 -6.93
N ARG A 41 5.37 -9.49 -7.58
CA ARG A 41 6.65 -9.31 -6.85
C ARG A 41 6.70 -7.99 -6.07
N MET A 42 6.19 -6.90 -6.63
CA MET A 42 6.18 -5.58 -6.00
C MET A 42 5.31 -5.58 -4.75
N ARG A 43 4.14 -6.25 -4.82
CA ARG A 43 3.24 -6.39 -3.67
C ARG A 43 3.89 -7.20 -2.55
N ARG A 44 4.57 -8.31 -2.89
CA ARG A 44 5.32 -9.11 -1.92
C ARG A 44 6.49 -8.35 -1.29
N GLU A 45 7.23 -7.54 -2.07
CA GLU A 45 8.29 -6.68 -1.55
C GLU A 45 7.75 -5.65 -0.55
N LEU A 46 6.60 -5.02 -0.84
CA LEU A 46 5.96 -4.07 0.06
C LEU A 46 5.50 -4.74 1.36
N LEU A 47 4.86 -5.91 1.26
CA LEU A 47 4.43 -6.69 2.42
C LEU A 47 5.63 -7.11 3.28
N ALA A 48 6.69 -7.65 2.66
CA ALA A 48 7.89 -8.04 3.38
C ALA A 48 8.56 -6.87 4.09
N TYR A 49 8.57 -5.68 3.48
CA TYR A 49 9.08 -4.47 4.11
C TYR A 49 8.25 -4.05 5.33
N ILE A 50 6.92 -4.12 5.25
CA ILE A 50 6.04 -3.85 6.38
C ILE A 50 6.25 -4.87 7.50
N ASP A 51 6.40 -6.15 7.17
CA ASP A 51 6.61 -7.21 8.16
C ASP A 51 7.96 -7.11 8.85
N THR A 52 9.01 -6.72 8.12
CA THR A 52 10.39 -6.67 8.65
C THR A 52 10.74 -5.34 9.33
N GLN A 53 10.25 -4.22 8.81
CA GLN A 53 10.63 -2.88 9.27
C GLN A 53 9.46 -2.09 9.89
N GLY A 54 8.23 -2.60 9.79
CA GLY A 54 7.03 -1.93 10.30
C GLY A 54 6.44 -0.90 9.34
N GLY A 55 7.18 -0.49 8.31
CA GLY A 55 6.78 0.49 7.29
C GLY A 55 6.83 1.96 7.74
N PRO A 56 7.89 2.45 8.40
CA PRO A 56 7.90 3.80 9.00
C PRO A 56 7.86 4.93 7.96
N GLU A 57 8.33 4.69 6.73
CA GLU A 57 8.24 5.67 5.65
C GLU A 57 6.92 5.63 4.88
N LEU A 58 5.99 4.72 5.21
CA LEU A 58 4.66 4.69 4.58
C LEU A 58 3.71 5.68 5.26
N ASN A 59 2.87 6.33 4.45
CA ASN A 59 1.80 7.17 4.98
C ASN A 59 0.86 6.33 5.86
N PRO A 60 0.28 6.90 6.94
CA PRO A 60 -0.56 6.15 7.87
C PRO A 60 -1.70 5.39 7.19
N MET A 61 -2.41 6.03 6.26
CA MET A 61 -3.50 5.39 5.51
C MET A 61 -2.99 4.22 4.66
N VAL A 62 -1.83 4.36 4.01
CA VAL A 62 -1.23 3.30 3.18
C VAL A 62 -0.85 2.09 4.03
N LEU A 63 -0.14 2.33 5.15
CA LEU A 63 0.27 1.25 6.04
C LEU A 63 -0.94 0.50 6.59
N GLU A 64 -1.97 1.23 7.01
CA GLU A 64 -3.22 0.67 7.52
C GLU A 64 -3.95 -0.15 6.44
N ALA A 65 -4.10 0.39 5.23
CA ALA A 65 -4.75 -0.28 4.11
C ALA A 65 -4.03 -1.59 3.72
N VAL A 66 -2.70 -1.56 3.63
CA VAL A 66 -1.92 -2.75 3.27
C VAL A 66 -2.02 -3.82 4.35
N ARG A 67 -1.96 -3.45 5.63
CA ARG A 67 -2.13 -4.40 6.74
C ARG A 67 -3.55 -5.00 6.75
N LEU A 68 -4.58 -4.18 6.60
CA LEU A 68 -5.97 -4.62 6.60
C LEU A 68 -6.28 -5.56 5.43
N HIS A 69 -5.67 -5.34 4.27
CA HIS A 69 -5.92 -6.09 3.04
C HIS A 69 -4.75 -6.99 2.61
N ALA A 70 -3.86 -7.36 3.53
CA ALA A 70 -2.66 -8.14 3.23
C ALA A 70 -2.97 -9.44 2.49
N ALA A 71 -4.00 -10.17 2.91
CA ALA A 71 -4.45 -11.42 2.25
C ALA A 71 -4.85 -11.23 0.78
N THR A 72 -5.39 -10.06 0.43
CA THR A 72 -5.80 -9.73 -0.95
C THR A 72 -4.60 -9.36 -1.83
N LEU A 73 -3.51 -8.89 -1.21
CA LEU A 73 -2.29 -8.40 -1.84
C LEU A 73 -1.18 -9.46 -2.00
N GLN A 74 -1.37 -10.68 -1.48
CA GLN A 74 -0.47 -11.81 -1.70
C GLN A 74 -0.32 -12.18 -3.19
#